data_AF-A0A7C2QFC4-F1
#
_entry.id   AF-A0A7C2QFC4-F1
#
_cell.length_a   1.000
_cell.length_b   1.000
_cell.length_c   1.000
_cell.angle_alpha   90.00
_cell.angle_beta   90.00
_cell.angle_gamma   90.00
#
_symmetry.space_group_name_H-M   'P 1'
#
loop_
_entity.id
_entity.type
_entity.pdbx_description
1 polymer ?
#
loop_
_entity_poly.entity_id
_entity_poly.type
_entity_poly.pdbx_seq_one_letter_code
_entity_poly.pdbx_strand_id
1 'polypeptide(L)'
;MSGEEEEEAFKNLGRQPEWIADRISRLVLMKLIPGILEENVWEFGDALSEVQRLVGMCFSNVQGGIFSNELTHLCIKTMLENGAAGSGQSSWGPTAYGFTDSMKVANRVASALRDVLADKGIVLITKATNSGAIIRRI
;
A
#
# COMPACT_ATOMS: atom_id res chain seq x y z
N MET A 1 8.97 -1.93 12.74
CA MET A 1 10.40 -1.65 12.52
C MET A 1 10.58 -0.14 12.39
N SER A 2 11.46 0.44 13.20
CA SER A 2 11.79 1.87 13.17
C SER A 2 13.11 2.11 13.91
N GLY A 3 13.83 3.18 13.58
CA GLY A 3 15.07 3.55 14.30
C GLY A 3 16.22 2.59 13.98
N GLU A 4 16.94 2.11 15.00
CA GLU A 4 18.11 1.23 14.81
C GLU A 4 17.78 -0.06 14.05
N GLU A 5 16.61 -0.66 14.30
CA GLU A 5 16.17 -1.85 13.57
C GLU A 5 15.99 -1.58 12.06
N GLU A 6 15.48 -0.40 11.72
CA GLU A 6 15.29 0.02 10.33
C GLU A 6 16.64 0.27 9.65
N GLU A 7 17.57 0.94 10.34
CA GLU A 7 18.92 1.17 9.83
C GLU A 7 19.65 -0.16 9.55
N GLU A 8 19.52 -1.13 10.45
CA GLU A 8 20.10 -2.45 10.28
C GLU A 8 19.44 -3.23 9.14
N ALA A 9 18.12 -3.13 8.99
CA ALA A 9 17.43 -3.72 7.84
C ALA A 9 17.95 -3.14 6.51
N PHE A 10 18.13 -1.82 6.42
CA PHE A 10 18.68 -1.17 5.23
C PHE A 10 20.11 -1.64 4.90
N LYS A 11 20.98 -1.81 5.90
CA LYS A 11 22.34 -2.36 5.72
C LYS A 11 22.32 -3.77 5.13
N ASN A 12 21.30 -4.56 5.45
CA ASN A 12 21.17 -5.96 5.06
C ASN A 12 20.39 -6.21 3.75
N LEU A 13 19.84 -5.17 3.09
CA LEU A 13 19.08 -5.32 1.85
C LEU A 13 19.92 -5.83 0.67
N GLY A 14 21.22 -5.51 0.65
CA GLY A 14 22.08 -5.76 -0.50
C GLY A 14 21.67 -4.95 -1.75
N ARG A 15 22.41 -5.16 -2.86
CA ARG A 15 22.12 -4.48 -4.13
C ARG A 15 20.89 -5.11 -4.79
N GLN A 16 19.91 -4.27 -5.12
CA GLN A 16 18.71 -4.69 -5.83
C GLN A 16 18.93 -4.70 -7.35
N PRO A 17 18.24 -5.58 -8.09
CA PRO A 17 18.28 -5.57 -9.56
C PRO A 17 17.83 -4.23 -10.15
N GLU A 18 18.61 -3.66 -11.06
CA GLU A 18 18.35 -2.34 -11.67
C GLU A 18 16.99 -2.27 -12.37
N TRP A 19 16.54 -3.38 -12.97
CA TRP A 19 15.25 -3.45 -13.66
C TRP A 19 14.06 -3.14 -12.75
N ILE A 20 14.18 -3.34 -11.43
CA ILE A 20 13.12 -3.01 -10.47
C ILE A 20 12.94 -1.50 -10.41
N ALA A 21 14.03 -0.75 -10.25
CA ALA A 21 14.00 0.70 -10.23
C ALA A 21 13.45 1.25 -11.56
N ASP A 22 13.92 0.72 -12.69
CA ASP A 22 13.42 1.09 -14.02
C ASP A 22 11.91 0.85 -14.16
N ARG A 23 11.41 -0.28 -13.66
CA ARG A 23 10.00 -0.63 -13.72
C ARG A 23 9.16 0.29 -12.83
N ILE A 24 9.61 0.56 -11.60
CA ILE A 24 8.94 1.49 -10.69
C ILE A 24 8.89 2.89 -11.31
N SER A 25 10.00 3.41 -11.84
CA SER A 25 10.04 4.72 -12.49
C SER A 25 9.05 4.82 -13.65
N ARG A 26 8.98 3.79 -14.51
CA ARG A 26 7.98 3.74 -15.59
C ARG A 26 6.55 3.69 -15.07
N LEU A 27 6.26 2.86 -14.07
CA LEU A 27 4.92 2.78 -13.48
C LEU A 27 4.48 4.11 -12.86
N VAL A 28 5.38 4.77 -12.14
CA VAL A 28 5.11 6.07 -11.52
C VAL A 28 4.83 7.13 -12.58
N LEU A 29 5.72 7.27 -13.55
CA LEU A 29 5.65 8.35 -14.55
C LEU A 29 4.57 8.12 -15.61
N MET A 30 4.33 6.87 -16.00
CA MET A 30 3.47 6.55 -17.15
C MET A 30 2.09 6.04 -16.77
N LYS A 31 1.83 5.68 -15.50
CA LYS A 31 0.52 5.19 -15.05
C LYS A 31 0.04 5.86 -13.77
N LEU A 32 0.84 5.85 -12.70
CA LEU A 32 0.41 6.32 -11.39
C LEU A 32 0.10 7.83 -11.40
N ILE A 33 1.03 8.66 -11.90
CA ILE A 33 0.82 10.10 -12.03
C ILE A 33 -0.31 10.43 -13.01
N PRO A 34 -0.33 9.89 -14.25
CA PRO A 34 -1.46 10.08 -15.17
C PRO A 34 -2.81 9.67 -14.58
N GLY A 35 -2.89 8.52 -13.90
CA GLY A 35 -4.11 8.06 -13.26
C GLY A 35 -4.64 9.00 -12.17
N ILE A 36 -3.76 9.72 -11.47
CA ILE A 36 -4.17 10.81 -10.57
C ILE A 36 -4.74 11.99 -11.37
N LEU A 37 -4.02 12.44 -12.41
CA LEU A 37 -4.41 13.60 -13.22
C LEU A 37 -5.73 13.40 -13.97
N GLU A 38 -5.99 12.16 -14.40
CA GLU A 38 -7.18 11.77 -15.14
C GLU A 38 -8.32 11.27 -14.24
N GLU A 39 -8.14 11.33 -12.91
CA GLU A 39 -9.10 10.80 -11.93
C GLU A 39 -9.47 9.32 -12.13
N ASN A 40 -8.54 8.54 -12.70
CA ASN A 40 -8.69 7.13 -13.00
C ASN A 40 -8.11 6.27 -11.88
N VAL A 41 -8.96 5.93 -10.89
CA VAL A 41 -8.54 5.13 -9.72
C VAL A 41 -8.04 3.73 -10.10
N TRP A 42 -8.54 3.15 -11.19
CA TRP A 42 -8.16 1.81 -11.63
C TRP A 42 -6.75 1.78 -12.22
N GLU A 43 -6.40 2.78 -13.02
CA GLU A 43 -5.04 2.93 -13.53
C GLU A 43 -4.04 3.28 -12.42
N PHE A 44 -4.42 4.20 -11.53
CA PHE A 44 -3.64 4.54 -10.34
C PHE A 44 -3.43 3.31 -9.43
N GLY A 45 -4.50 2.60 -9.12
CA GLY A 45 -4.51 1.48 -8.17
C GLY A 45 -3.73 0.27 -8.68
N ASP A 46 -3.87 -0.09 -9.95
CA ASP A 46 -3.10 -1.16 -10.59
C ASP A 46 -1.60 -0.83 -10.58
N ALA A 47 -1.24 0.38 -10.99
CA ALA A 47 0.15 0.84 -10.99
C ALA A 47 0.74 0.85 -9.58
N LEU A 48 0.01 1.37 -8.60
CA LEU A 48 0.44 1.41 -7.21
C LEU A 48 0.64 0.01 -6.64
N SER A 49 -0.27 -0.93 -6.91
CA SER A 49 -0.17 -2.30 -6.40
C SER A 49 1.07 -3.02 -6.94
N GLU A 50 1.39 -2.80 -8.23
CA GLU A 50 2.62 -3.35 -8.82
C GLU A 50 3.87 -2.68 -8.23
N VAL A 51 3.87 -1.36 -8.01
CA VAL A 51 4.96 -0.67 -7.29
C VAL A 51 5.13 -1.28 -5.89
N GLN A 52 4.05 -1.52 -5.17
CA GLN A 52 4.08 -2.12 -3.83
C GLN A 52 4.66 -3.53 -3.83
N ARG A 53 4.30 -4.35 -4.84
CA ARG A 53 4.88 -5.69 -5.01
C ARG A 53 6.38 -5.63 -5.30
N LEU A 54 6.82 -4.72 -6.18
CA LEU A 54 8.22 -4.54 -6.55
C LEU A 54 9.06 -4.02 -5.39
N VAL A 55 8.55 -3.04 -4.63
CA VAL A 55 9.17 -2.60 -3.38
C VAL A 55 9.23 -3.78 -2.41
N GLY A 56 8.13 -4.50 -2.20
CA GLY A 56 8.10 -5.67 -1.34
C GLY A 56 9.13 -6.75 -1.71
N MET A 57 9.38 -6.98 -3.00
CA MET A 57 10.45 -7.86 -3.48
C MET A 57 11.84 -7.39 -3.05
N CYS A 58 12.11 -6.09 -3.10
CA CYS A 58 13.40 -5.55 -2.65
C CYS A 58 13.63 -5.79 -1.15
N PHE A 59 12.57 -5.66 -0.36
CA PHE A 59 12.63 -5.73 1.09
C PHE A 59 12.38 -7.14 1.66
N SER A 60 12.09 -8.13 0.81
CA SER A 60 11.57 -9.43 1.27
C SER A 60 12.51 -10.18 2.21
N ASN A 61 13.81 -10.05 2.00
CA ASN A 61 14.82 -10.74 2.80
C ASN A 61 14.91 -10.21 4.24
N VAL A 62 14.47 -8.97 4.48
CA VAL A 62 14.57 -8.32 5.80
C VAL A 62 13.22 -8.13 6.48
N GLN A 63 12.10 -8.07 5.73
CA GLN A 63 10.76 -7.93 6.30
C GLN A 63 9.99 -9.27 6.43
N GLY A 64 10.50 -10.37 5.87
CA GLY A 64 9.87 -11.69 5.97
C GLY A 64 8.92 -12.07 4.83
N GLY A 65 8.89 -11.30 3.74
CA GLY A 65 8.04 -11.56 2.56
C GLY A 65 7.84 -10.31 1.70
N ILE A 66 7.00 -10.40 0.66
CA ILE A 66 6.63 -9.20 -0.14
C ILE A 66 5.91 -8.17 0.74
N PHE A 67 5.17 -8.64 1.74
CA PHE A 67 4.57 -7.80 2.78
C PHE A 67 5.03 -8.27 4.16
N SER A 68 4.84 -7.44 5.19
CA SER A 68 5.40 -7.60 6.54
C SER A 68 5.00 -8.90 7.26
N ASN A 69 3.81 -9.44 6.99
CA ASN A 69 3.31 -10.66 7.61
C ASN A 69 2.10 -11.22 6.83
N GLU A 70 1.71 -12.46 7.16
CA GLU A 70 0.62 -13.17 6.49
C GLU A 70 -0.74 -12.47 6.64
N LEU A 71 -1.02 -11.84 7.79
CA LEU A 71 -2.28 -11.13 8.01
C LEU A 71 -2.36 -9.88 7.13
N THR A 72 -1.27 -9.13 6.97
CA THR A 72 -1.19 -7.99 6.05
C THR A 72 -1.35 -8.45 4.60
N HIS A 73 -0.70 -9.55 4.21
CA HIS A 73 -0.88 -10.14 2.88
C HIS A 73 -2.32 -10.56 2.63
N LEU A 74 -2.97 -11.21 3.60
CA LEU A 74 -4.38 -11.60 3.52
C LEU A 74 -5.31 -10.38 3.42
N CYS A 75 -5.04 -9.31 4.17
CA CYS A 75 -5.80 -8.05 4.05
C CYS A 75 -5.69 -7.45 2.64
N ILE A 76 -4.47 -7.38 2.09
CA ILE A 76 -4.20 -6.89 0.73
C ILE A 76 -4.97 -7.70 -0.31
N LYS A 77 -4.86 -9.03 -0.25
CA LYS A 77 -5.61 -9.94 -1.11
C LYS A 77 -7.13 -9.74 -0.98
N THR A 78 -7.63 -9.65 0.25
CA THR A 78 -9.06 -9.47 0.54
C THR A 78 -9.59 -8.17 -0.05
N MET A 79 -8.82 -7.07 0.02
CA MET A 79 -9.21 -5.80 -0.60
C MET A 79 -9.39 -5.95 -2.12
N LEU A 80 -8.41 -6.55 -2.81
CA LEU A 80 -8.46 -6.75 -4.26
C LEU A 80 -9.63 -7.65 -4.68
N GLU A 81 -9.84 -8.77 -3.98
CA GLU A 81 -10.95 -9.71 -4.25
C GLU A 81 -12.34 -9.09 -4.02
N ASN A 82 -12.43 -8.05 -3.19
CA ASN A 82 -13.68 -7.33 -2.90
C ASN A 82 -13.86 -6.04 -3.72
N GLY A 83 -13.00 -5.81 -4.72
CA GLY A 83 -13.16 -4.75 -5.71
C GLY A 83 -12.37 -3.48 -5.43
N ALA A 84 -11.36 -3.51 -4.55
CA ALA A 84 -10.39 -2.42 -4.49
C ALA A 84 -9.64 -2.31 -5.83
N ALA A 85 -9.53 -1.09 -6.34
CA ALA A 85 -8.81 -0.76 -7.56
C ALA A 85 -7.29 -0.97 -7.44
N GLY A 86 -6.78 -0.91 -6.21
CA GLY A 86 -5.42 -1.23 -5.86
C GLY A 86 -5.24 -1.31 -4.35
N SER A 87 -4.16 -1.94 -3.91
CA SER A 87 -3.84 -2.07 -2.49
C SER A 87 -2.35 -2.22 -2.25
N GLY A 88 -1.94 -1.96 -1.01
CA GLY A 88 -0.55 -2.10 -0.58
C GLY A 88 -0.41 -2.06 0.93
N GLN A 89 0.84 -1.91 1.36
CA GLN A 89 1.22 -1.77 2.76
C GLN A 89 1.82 -0.38 2.97
N SER A 90 1.57 0.22 4.13
CA SER A 90 2.28 1.41 4.56
C SER A 90 3.60 1.01 5.24
N SER A 91 4.72 1.50 4.72
CA SER A 91 6.06 1.33 5.32
C SER A 91 6.36 -0.15 5.63
N TRP A 92 6.95 -0.44 6.79
CA TRP A 92 7.22 -1.78 7.31
C TRP A 92 5.97 -2.52 7.83
N GLY A 93 4.76 -2.00 7.60
CA GLY A 93 3.52 -2.56 8.13
C GLY A 93 3.27 -2.21 9.60
N PRO A 94 2.21 -2.79 10.22
CA PRO A 94 1.30 -3.78 9.65
C PRO A 94 0.15 -3.18 8.82
N THR A 95 0.03 -1.86 8.75
CA THR A 95 -1.07 -1.18 8.08
C THR A 95 -1.14 -1.51 6.59
N ALA A 96 -2.23 -2.13 6.16
CA ALA A 96 -2.61 -2.29 4.77
C ALA A 96 -3.58 -1.17 4.36
N TYR A 97 -3.57 -0.79 3.08
CA TYR A 97 -4.51 0.17 2.52
C TYR A 97 -4.98 -0.25 1.13
N GLY A 98 -6.12 0.27 0.70
CA GLY A 98 -6.66 0.07 -0.63
C GLY A 98 -7.54 1.23 -1.09
N PHE A 99 -7.74 1.33 -2.40
CA PHE A 99 -8.46 2.43 -3.05
C PHE A 99 -9.72 1.92 -3.74
N THR A 100 -10.79 2.71 -3.71
CA THR A 100 -12.08 2.40 -4.33
C THR A 100 -12.69 3.66 -4.91
N ASP A 101 -13.45 3.56 -6.00
CA ASP A 101 -14.19 4.67 -6.62
C ASP A 101 -15.56 4.96 -5.98
N SER A 102 -16.03 4.10 -5.07
CA SER A 102 -17.37 4.24 -4.50
C SER A 102 -17.47 3.80 -3.05
N MET A 103 -18.28 4.52 -2.27
CA MET A 103 -18.59 4.16 -0.88
C MET A 103 -19.25 2.77 -0.76
N LYS A 104 -19.96 2.32 -1.80
CA LYS A 104 -20.55 0.97 -1.83
C LYS A 104 -19.46 -0.10 -1.84
N VAL A 105 -18.43 0.06 -2.67
CA VAL A 105 -17.28 -0.85 -2.71
C VAL A 105 -16.45 -0.70 -1.44
N ALA A 106 -16.18 0.53 -0.98
CA ALA A 106 -15.46 0.77 0.28
C ALA A 106 -16.11 0.06 1.48
N ASN A 107 -17.44 0.12 1.61
CA ASN A 107 -18.16 -0.58 2.68
C ASN A 107 -18.07 -2.10 2.56
N ARG A 108 -18.11 -2.65 1.34
CA ARG A 108 -17.93 -4.09 1.10
C ARG A 108 -16.53 -4.55 1.51
N VAL A 109 -15.50 -3.85 1.03
CA VAL A 109 -14.10 -4.10 1.38
C VAL A 109 -13.91 -4.00 2.90
N ALA A 110 -14.44 -2.94 3.53
CA ALA A 110 -14.33 -2.77 4.96
C ALA A 110 -15.04 -3.87 5.76
N SER A 111 -16.19 -4.37 5.29
CA SER A 111 -16.85 -5.52 5.91
C SER A 111 -15.97 -6.76 5.85
N ALA A 112 -15.46 -7.10 4.67
CA ALA A 112 -14.59 -8.27 4.48
C ALA A 112 -13.30 -8.17 5.32
N LEU A 113 -12.71 -6.98 5.43
CA LEU A 113 -11.54 -6.76 6.27
C LEU A 113 -11.83 -6.92 7.77
N ARG A 114 -13.03 -6.53 8.24
CA ARG A 114 -13.42 -6.76 9.65
C ARG A 114 -13.54 -8.25 9.96
N ASP A 115 -14.04 -9.04 9.01
CA ASP A 115 -14.11 -10.50 9.16
C ASP A 115 -12.70 -11.12 9.21
N VAL A 116 -11.77 -10.64 8.38
CA VAL A 116 -10.36 -11.09 8.36
C VAL A 116 -9.59 -10.68 9.61
N LEU A 117 -9.74 -9.43 10.05
CA LEU A 117 -9.00 -8.89 11.19
C LEU A 117 -9.57 -9.37 12.53
N ALA A 118 -10.88 -9.62 12.61
CA ALA A 118 -11.59 -9.89 13.86
C ALA A 118 -11.25 -8.84 14.94
N ASP A 119 -10.55 -9.25 16.00
CA ASP A 119 -10.10 -8.42 17.12
C ASP A 119 -8.63 -7.92 16.99
N LYS A 120 -7.93 -8.27 15.91
CA LYS A 120 -6.49 -7.99 15.71
C LYS A 120 -6.19 -6.61 15.12
N GLY A 121 -7.20 -5.80 14.86
CA GLY A 121 -6.99 -4.48 14.26
C GLY A 121 -8.27 -3.67 14.07
N ILE A 122 -8.12 -2.50 13.46
CA ILE A 122 -9.22 -1.59 13.15
C ILE A 122 -9.31 -1.33 11.65
N VAL A 123 -10.52 -1.13 11.15
CA VAL A 123 -10.78 -0.79 9.75
C VAL A 123 -11.37 0.61 9.67
N LEU A 124 -10.67 1.50 8.94
CA LEU A 124 -11.08 2.88 8.72
C LEU A 124 -11.34 3.10 7.24
N ILE A 125 -12.45 3.78 6.92
CA ILE A 125 -12.69 4.34 5.59
C ILE A 125 -12.41 5.84 5.69
N THR A 126 -11.53 6.35 4.84
CA THR A 126 -11.16 7.76 4.82
C THR A 126 -10.97 8.24 3.38
N LYS A 127 -10.75 9.54 3.23
CA LYS A 127 -10.40 10.18 1.95
C LYS A 127 -9.04 10.87 2.06
N ALA A 128 -8.37 11.04 0.94
CA ALA A 128 -7.16 11.84 0.87
C ALA A 128 -7.46 13.30 1.31
N THR A 129 -6.50 13.91 1.99
CA THR A 129 -6.53 15.35 2.30
C THR A 129 -5.71 16.09 1.24
N ASN A 130 -6.34 17.05 0.55
CA ASN A 130 -5.66 17.93 -0.41
C ASN A 130 -5.08 19.18 0.25
N SER A 131 -5.08 19.22 1.58
CA SER A 131 -4.45 20.25 2.40
C SER A 131 -3.48 19.61 3.39
N GLY A 132 -2.33 20.24 3.60
CA GLY A 132 -1.36 19.87 4.63
C GLY A 132 -1.78 20.30 6.03
N ALA A 133 -0.82 20.35 6.96
CA ALA A 133 -1.05 20.79 8.33
C ALA A 133 -1.53 22.25 8.40
N ILE A 134 -2.53 22.51 9.24
CA ILE A 134 -3.05 23.85 9.50
C ILE A 134 -2.70 24.25 10.92
N ILE A 135 -1.90 25.30 11.08
CA ILE A 135 -1.55 25.85 12.40
C ILE A 135 -2.62 26.87 12.79
N ARG A 136 -3.27 26.65 13.94
CA ARG A 136 -4.21 27.59 14.54
C ARG A 136 -3.72 27.98 15.93
N ARG A 137 -3.75 29.27 16.25
CA ARG A 137 -3.64 29.72 17.65
C ARG A 137 -4.98 29.45 18.33
N ILE A 138 -4.93 28.71 19.43
CA ILE A 138 -6.07 28.44 20.31
C ILE A 138 -6.13 29.57 21.35
#